data_AF-A0A3M0ZXE1-F1
#
_entry.id   AF-A0A3M0ZXE1-F1
#
_cell.length_a   1.000
_cell.length_b   1.000
_cell.length_c   1.000
_cell.angle_alpha   90.00
_cell.angle_beta   90.00
_cell.angle_gamma   90.00
#
_symmetry.space_group_name_H-M   'P 1'
#
loop_
_entity.id
_entity.type
_entity.pdbx_description
1 polymer ?
#
loop_
_entity_poly.entity_id
_entity_poly.type
_entity_poly.pdbx_seq_one_letter_code
_entity_poly.pdbx_strand_id
1 'polypeptide(L)'
;MAKTFRLAKHLKIASIILLILGIGNIIYGNAKTKEYLSVLQESTSAVPSLSESERGLPVLGRYISLDEQLNYYSAVKSKIDFYRFTIRGGKAFLALSLLCAIGTIIFR
;
A
#
# COMPACT_ATOMS: atom_id res chain seq x y z
N MET A 1 36.21 -21.16 11.05
CA MET A 1 36.02 -19.74 11.43
C MET A 1 35.78 -18.78 10.26
N ALA A 2 36.43 -18.92 9.08
CA ALA A 2 36.22 -17.95 7.98
C ALA A 2 34.82 -17.96 7.32
N LYS A 3 34.07 -19.08 7.39
CA LYS A 3 32.72 -19.21 6.79
C LYS A 3 31.63 -18.51 7.61
N THR A 4 31.71 -18.57 8.94
CA THR A 4 30.75 -17.93 9.87
C THR A 4 30.84 -16.40 9.79
N PHE A 5 32.05 -15.86 9.65
CA PHE A 5 32.26 -14.42 9.47
C PHE A 5 31.65 -13.87 8.17
N ARG A 6 31.73 -14.63 7.06
CA ARG A 6 31.07 -14.23 5.81
C ARG A 6 29.55 -14.27 5.97
N LEU A 7 29.00 -15.28 6.62
CA LEU A 7 27.55 -15.40 6.83
C LEU A 7 26.98 -14.21 7.62
N ALA A 8 27.61 -13.83 8.73
CA ALA A 8 27.20 -12.67 9.54
C ALA A 8 27.20 -11.36 8.74
N LYS A 9 28.19 -11.16 7.85
CA LYS A 9 28.25 -9.98 6.96
C LYS A 9 27.07 -9.95 5.97
N HIS A 10 26.70 -11.08 5.38
CA HIS A 10 25.59 -11.16 4.43
C HIS A 10 24.24 -10.96 5.12
N LEU A 11 24.06 -11.54 6.31
CA LEU A 11 22.85 -11.33 7.13
C LEU A 11 22.66 -9.87 7.54
N LYS A 12 23.75 -9.18 7.91
CA LYS A 12 23.71 -7.74 8.23
C LYS A 12 23.26 -6.90 7.02
N ILE A 13 23.82 -7.17 5.84
CA ILE A 13 23.44 -6.44 4.61
C ILE A 13 21.98 -6.74 4.25
N ALA A 14 21.56 -8.01 4.29
CA ALA A 14 20.19 -8.40 4.03
C ALA A 14 19.20 -7.73 4.99
N SER A 15 19.52 -7.66 6.29
CA SER A 15 18.71 -6.95 7.29
C SER A 15 18.51 -5.48 6.94
N ILE A 16 19.57 -4.76 6.55
CA ILE A 16 19.48 -3.34 6.17
C ILE A 16 18.63 -3.17 4.90
N ILE A 17 18.82 -4.01 3.89
CA ILE A 17 18.04 -3.94 2.64
C ILE A 17 16.56 -4.18 2.91
N LEU A 18 16.22 -5.22 3.67
CA LEU A 18 14.85 -5.54 4.06
C LEU A 18 14.22 -4.45 4.92
N LEU A 19 15.01 -3.78 5.77
CA LEU A 19 14.55 -2.65 6.57
C LEU A 19 14.12 -1.50 5.67
N ILE A 20 14.98 -1.10 4.71
CA ILE A 20 14.70 0.00 3.78
C ILE A 20 13.49 -0.33 2.90
N LEU A 21 13.42 -1.55 2.35
CA LEU A 21 12.26 -2.02 1.58
C LEU A 21 10.97 -2.03 2.41
N GLY A 22 11.04 -2.50 3.65
CA GLY A 22 9.90 -2.56 4.56
C GLY A 22 9.34 -1.18 4.88
N ILE A 23 10.22 -0.25 5.28
CA ILE A 23 9.85 1.15 5.54
C ILE A 23 9.30 1.81 4.27
N GLY A 24 9.99 1.66 3.14
CA GLY A 24 9.59 2.23 1.85
C GLY A 24 8.18 1.79 1.43
N ASN A 25 7.89 0.49 1.51
CA ASN A 25 6.57 -0.05 1.18
C ASN A 25 5.45 0.47 2.09
N ILE A 26 5.73 0.64 3.38
CA ILE A 26 4.75 1.17 4.34
C ILE A 26 4.49 2.66 4.06
N ILE A 27 5.54 3.47 3.87
CA ILE A 27 5.40 4.90 3.60
C ILE A 27 4.67 5.12 2.27
N TYR A 28 5.15 4.48 1.20
CA TYR A 28 4.58 4.63 -0.13
C TYR A 28 3.14 4.11 -0.19
N GLY A 29 2.88 2.94 0.38
CA GLY A 29 1.53 2.37 0.44
C GLY A 29 0.56 3.25 1.23
N ASN A 30 0.99 3.84 2.35
CA ASN A 30 0.16 4.77 3.11
C ASN A 30 -0.12 6.08 2.34
N ALA A 31 0.90 6.64 1.68
CA ALA A 31 0.74 7.86 0.88
C ALA A 31 -0.28 7.66 -0.25
N LYS A 32 -0.13 6.57 -1.02
CA LYS A 32 -1.06 6.26 -2.11
C LYS A 32 -2.45 5.88 -1.63
N THR A 33 -2.57 5.16 -0.52
CA THR A 33 -3.89 4.86 0.08
C THR A 33 -4.63 6.15 0.44
N LYS A 34 -3.95 7.15 1.03
CA LYS A 34 -4.55 8.44 1.35
C LYS A 34 -5.01 9.19 0.10
N GLU A 35 -4.17 9.23 -0.94
CA GLU A 35 -4.49 9.86 -2.24
C GLU A 35 -5.75 9.27 -2.89
N TYR A 36 -5.88 7.94 -2.92
CA TYR A 36 -7.07 7.30 -3.50
C TYR A 36 -8.32 7.44 -2.60
N LEU A 37 -8.15 7.50 -1.27
CA LEU A 37 -9.27 7.78 -0.37
C LEU A 37 -9.79 9.21 -0.54
N SER A 38 -8.91 10.20 -0.73
CA SER A 38 -9.36 11.58 -1.00
C SER A 38 -10.10 11.67 -2.33
N VAL A 39 -9.64 10.96 -3.37
CA VAL A 39 -10.35 10.89 -4.66
C VAL A 39 -11.74 10.28 -4.50
N LEU A 40 -11.90 9.21 -3.70
CA LEU A 40 -13.21 8.64 -3.41
C LEU A 40 -14.11 9.61 -2.63
N GLN A 41 -13.57 10.30 -1.63
CA GLN A 41 -14.34 11.23 -0.80
C GLN A 41 -14.82 12.44 -1.61
N GLU A 42 -13.96 13.00 -2.47
CA GLU A 42 -14.32 14.09 -3.38
C GLU A 42 -15.38 13.66 -4.39
N SER A 43 -15.26 12.43 -4.92
CA SER A 43 -16.28 11.83 -5.80
C SER A 43 -17.62 11.62 -5.10
N THR A 44 -17.62 11.32 -3.80
CA THR A 44 -18.84 11.04 -3.01
C THR A 44 -19.48 12.32 -2.45
N SER A 45 -18.69 13.34 -2.12
CA SER A 45 -19.15 14.59 -1.49
C SER A 45 -19.71 15.60 -2.50
N ALA A 46 -19.47 15.39 -3.80
CA ALA A 46 -20.07 16.16 -4.89
C ALA A 46 -21.57 15.84 -5.14
N VAL A 47 -22.22 15.02 -4.30
CA VAL A 47 -23.64 14.67 -4.41
C VAL A 47 -24.41 15.22 -3.20
N PRO A 48 -24.93 16.46 -3.25
CA PRO A 48 -25.96 16.88 -2.32
C PRO A 48 -27.26 16.16 -2.70
N SER A 49 -27.75 15.29 -1.80
CA SER A 49 -29.15 14.84 -1.71
C SER A 49 -29.95 14.81 -3.03
N LEU A 50 -29.70 13.83 -3.89
CA LEU A 50 -30.64 13.50 -4.97
C LEU A 50 -31.14 12.07 -4.77
N SER A 51 -32.46 11.96 -4.90
CA SER A 51 -33.28 10.75 -4.80
C SER A 51 -32.65 9.57 -5.53
N GLU A 52 -32.82 8.36 -4.99
CA GLU A 52 -32.13 7.14 -5.46
C GLU A 52 -32.24 6.82 -6.97
N SER A 53 -33.17 7.47 -7.70
CA SER A 53 -33.39 7.31 -9.14
C SER A 53 -32.51 8.20 -10.04
N GLU A 54 -31.72 9.12 -9.50
CA GLU A 54 -30.91 10.09 -10.29
C GLU A 54 -29.40 9.98 -10.00
N ARG A 55 -28.90 8.79 -9.67
CA ARG A 55 -27.46 8.54 -9.44
C ARG A 55 -26.64 8.59 -10.75
N GLY A 56 -26.59 9.76 -11.37
CA GLY A 56 -25.58 10.19 -12.34
C GLY A 56 -24.53 11.03 -11.63
N LEU A 57 -23.42 10.44 -11.17
CA LEU A 57 -22.29 11.21 -10.62
C LEU A 57 -21.80 12.18 -11.70
N PRO A 58 -21.71 13.49 -11.42
CA PRO A 58 -21.08 14.44 -12.31
C PRO A 58 -19.56 14.32 -12.14
N VAL A 59 -18.97 13.28 -12.71
CA VAL A 59 -17.52 13.29 -12.95
C VAL A 59 -17.32 14.20 -14.17
N LEU A 60 -16.82 15.42 -13.95
CA LEU A 60 -16.53 16.42 -14.99
C LEU A 60 -17.74 16.93 -15.82
N GLY A 61 -18.93 17.07 -15.22
CA GLY A 61 -20.07 17.68 -15.93
C GLY A 61 -20.61 16.85 -17.10
N ARG A 62 -20.30 15.56 -17.17
CA ARG A 62 -20.94 14.59 -18.07
C ARG A 62 -21.82 13.66 -17.26
N TYR A 63 -23.02 13.39 -17.77
CA TYR A 63 -23.87 12.31 -17.26
C TYR A 63 -23.19 10.98 -17.61
N ILE A 64 -22.56 10.38 -16.61
CA ILE A 64 -21.92 9.07 -16.74
C ILE A 64 -22.94 8.01 -16.32
N SER A 65 -23.05 6.93 -17.08
CA SER A 65 -23.95 5.82 -16.76
C SER A 65 -23.64 5.21 -15.38
N LEU A 66 -24.64 4.66 -14.70
CA LEU A 66 -24.45 4.02 -13.37
C LEU A 66 -23.36 2.93 -13.43
N ASP A 67 -23.29 2.20 -14.55
CA ASP A 67 -22.30 1.15 -14.78
C ASP A 67 -20.86 1.69 -14.85
N GLU A 68 -20.65 2.82 -15.55
CA GLU A 68 -19.35 3.47 -15.62
C GLU A 68 -18.89 4.03 -14.26
N GLN A 69 -19.83 4.50 -13.43
CA GLN A 69 -19.52 4.91 -12.05
C GLN A 69 -19.12 3.74 -11.16
N LEU A 70 -19.83 2.62 -11.25
CA LEU A 70 -19.49 1.39 -10.53
C LEU A 70 -18.13 0.84 -10.97
N ASN A 71 -17.83 0.90 -12.27
CA ASN A 71 -16.54 0.52 -12.82
C ASN A 71 -15.41 1.44 -12.32
N TYR A 72 -15.63 2.75 -12.26
CA TYR A 72 -14.66 3.68 -11.71
C TYR A 72 -14.42 3.44 -10.21
N TYR A 73 -15.48 3.30 -9.42
CA TYR A 73 -15.39 3.04 -7.99
C TYR A 73 -14.66 1.72 -7.69
N SER A 74 -15.01 0.65 -8.42
CA SER A 74 -14.37 -0.66 -8.25
C SER A 74 -12.87 -0.62 -8.60
N ALA A 75 -12.49 0.11 -9.64
CA ALA A 75 -11.09 0.30 -10.01
C ALA A 75 -10.29 1.06 -8.93
N VAL A 76 -10.85 2.14 -8.38
CA VAL A 76 -10.19 2.90 -7.30
C VAL A 76 -10.09 2.07 -6.01
N LYS A 77 -11.14 1.32 -5.67
CA LYS A 77 -11.12 0.39 -4.53
C LYS A 77 -10.06 -0.69 -4.69
N SER A 78 -9.94 -1.29 -5.87
CA SER A 78 -8.90 -2.28 -6.18
C SER A 78 -7.49 -1.72 -5.97
N LYS A 79 -7.24 -0.47 -6.39
CA LYS A 79 -5.96 0.22 -6.12
C LYS A 79 -5.70 0.38 -4.62
N ILE A 80 -6.70 0.79 -3.85
CA ILE A 80 -6.58 0.91 -2.37
C ILE A 80 -6.22 -0.45 -1.76
N ASP A 81 -6.89 -1.52 -2.17
CA ASP A 81 -6.63 -2.86 -1.65
C ASP A 81 -5.21 -3.34 -2.02
N PHE A 82 -4.73 -3.01 -3.22
CA PHE A 82 -3.35 -3.27 -3.63
C PHE A 82 -2.32 -2.53 -2.73
N TYR A 83 -2.54 -1.25 -2.43
CA TYR A 83 -1.62 -0.50 -1.55
C TYR A 83 -1.69 -0.97 -0.10
N ARG A 84 -2.88 -1.38 0.38
CA ARG A 84 -3.02 -2.04 1.68
C ARG A 84 -2.26 -3.36 1.74
N PHE A 85 -2.29 -4.14 0.67
CA PHE A 85 -1.48 -5.35 0.54
C PHE A 85 0.02 -5.02 0.55
N THR A 86 0.43 -3.97 -0.16
CA THR A 86 1.82 -3.47 -0.16
C THR A 86 2.29 -3.08 1.25
N ILE A 87 1.45 -2.42 2.05
CA ILE A 87 1.76 -2.10 3.45
C ILE A 87 1.97 -3.39 4.27
N ARG A 88 1.12 -4.40 4.09
CA ARG A 88 1.29 -5.70 4.76
C ARG A 88 2.60 -6.38 4.35
N GLY A 89 2.94 -6.34 3.06
CA GLY A 89 4.24 -6.82 2.56
C GLY A 89 5.42 -6.06 3.19
N GLY A 90 5.32 -4.74 3.33
CA GLY A 90 6.31 -3.93 4.04
C GLY A 90 6.50 -4.35 5.50
N LYS A 91 5.42 -4.63 6.24
CA LYS A 91 5.49 -5.17 7.61
C LYS A 91 6.19 -6.54 7.66
N ALA A 92 5.92 -7.41 6.68
CA ALA A 92 6.60 -8.70 6.58
C ALA A 92 8.11 -8.55 6.34
N PHE A 93 8.52 -7.60 5.48
CA PHE A 93 9.95 -7.29 5.28
C PHE A 93 10.62 -6.74 6.54
N LEU A 94 9.93 -5.91 7.34
CA LEU A 94 10.45 -5.47 8.64
C LEU A 94 10.65 -6.65 9.61
N ALA A 95 9.69 -7.58 9.66
CA ALA A 95 9.81 -8.77 10.50
C ALA A 95 11.01 -9.65 10.07
N LEU A 96 11.19 -9.87 8.77
CA LEU A 96 12.34 -10.59 8.23
C LEU A 96 13.67 -9.87 8.51
N SER A 97 13.68 -8.53 8.39
CA SER A 97 14.85 -7.71 8.72
C SER A 97 15.28 -7.91 10.19
N LEU A 98 14.32 -7.96 11.11
CA LEU A 98 14.58 -8.22 12.53
C LEU A 98 15.13 -9.64 12.76
N LEU A 99 14.58 -10.65 12.10
CA LEU A 99 15.10 -12.02 12.17
C LEU A 99 16.55 -12.11 11.67
N CYS A 100 16.87 -11.44 10.55
CA CYS A 100 18.25 -11.36 10.05
C CYS A 100 19.19 -10.63 11.01
N ALA A 101 18.71 -9.56 11.68
CA ALA A 101 19.48 -8.84 12.68
C ALA A 101 19.79 -9.73 13.90
N ILE A 102 18.80 -10.47 14.41
CA ILE A 102 18.98 -11.43 15.50
C ILE A 102 19.97 -12.53 15.10
N GLY A 103 19.82 -13.10 13.89
CA GLY A 103 20.76 -14.08 13.36
C GLY A 103 22.19 -13.53 13.29
N THR A 104 22.36 -12.25 12.94
CA THR A 104 23.68 -11.60 12.95
C THR A 104 24.29 -11.57 14.35
N ILE A 105 23.50 -11.37 15.41
CA ILE A 105 24.00 -11.37 16.80
C ILE A 105 24.44 -12.78 17.22
N ILE A 106 23.65 -13.81 16.86
CA ILE A 106 23.93 -15.20 17.23
C ILE A 106 25.19 -15.74 16.54
N PHE A 107 25.41 -15.37 15.28
CA PHE A 107 26.55 -15.85 14.47
C PHE A 107 27.78 -14.92 14.47
N ARG A 108 27.75 -13.86 15.30
CA ARG A 108 28.87 -12.94 15.50
C ARG A 108 29.94 -13.56 16.39
#